data_AF-A0A950ZPS9-F1
#
_entry.id   AF-A0A950ZPS9-F1
#
_cell.length_a   1.000
_cell.length_b   1.000
_cell.length_c   1.000
_cell.angle_alpha   90.00
_cell.angle_beta   90.00
_cell.angle_gamma   90.00
#
_symmetry.space_group_name_H-M   'P 1'
#
loop_
_entity.id
_entity.type
_entity.pdbx_description
1 polymer ?
#
loop_
_entity_poly.entity_id
_entity_poly.type
_entity_poly.pdbx_seq_one_letter_code
_entity_poly.pdbx_strand_id
1 'polypeptide(L)'
;MDSRLNKTLWMQGVLPMQLRRLSTDVCHFTNSVAPWWTPCPCVITIHDMTVWMFPKCHPRRRLLAMRPIIPLAARRASAIIAVSASTKRDLIRILGVRAEKVHVVYEAPAPHFRRLPASAAPWLEHVRARYGLPEKFVLYVGTIEPRKNLPRLLQAFTLLRASGGEDYGLVLVGNR
;
A
#
# COMPACT_ATOMS: atom_id res chain seq x y z
N MET A 1 5.11 -23.62 -19.76
CA MET A 1 5.80 -23.72 -18.46
C MET A 1 5.31 -22.60 -17.57
N ASP A 2 4.74 -22.94 -16.42
CA ASP A 2 3.91 -22.06 -15.59
C ASP A 2 4.75 -20.86 -15.06
N SER A 3 4.36 -19.63 -15.40
CA SER A 3 5.15 -18.41 -15.15
C SER A 3 5.48 -18.18 -13.66
N ARG A 4 4.71 -18.79 -12.77
CA ARG A 4 4.89 -18.74 -11.31
C ARG A 4 6.03 -19.63 -10.80
N LEU A 5 6.26 -20.79 -11.42
CA LEU A 5 7.40 -21.65 -11.08
C LEU A 5 8.71 -20.94 -11.41
N ASN A 6 8.78 -20.30 -12.57
CA ASN A 6 9.96 -19.54 -13.00
C ASN A 6 10.28 -18.39 -12.02
N LYS A 7 9.27 -17.67 -11.53
CA LYS A 7 9.46 -16.58 -10.55
C LYS A 7 9.97 -17.09 -9.20
N THR A 8 9.45 -18.21 -8.72
CA THR A 8 9.86 -18.78 -7.43
C THR A 8 11.27 -19.34 -7.49
N LEU A 9 11.59 -20.11 -8.54
CA LEU A 9 12.93 -20.65 -8.77
C LEU A 9 13.98 -19.53 -8.92
N TRP A 10 13.61 -18.48 -9.66
CA TRP A 10 14.47 -17.31 -9.78
C TRP A 10 14.69 -16.62 -8.42
N MET A 11 13.61 -16.38 -7.66
CA MET A 11 13.69 -15.70 -6.35
C MET A 11 14.49 -16.47 -5.31
N GLN A 12 14.40 -17.80 -5.29
CA GLN A 12 15.07 -18.63 -4.29
C GLN A 12 16.47 -19.09 -4.71
N GLY A 13 16.76 -19.18 -6.01
CA GLY A 13 18.05 -19.67 -6.53
C GLY A 13 18.86 -18.60 -7.25
N VAL A 14 18.33 -18.09 -8.37
CA VAL A 14 19.07 -17.18 -9.26
C VAL A 14 19.42 -15.86 -8.56
N LEU A 15 18.45 -15.25 -7.87
CA LEU A 15 18.65 -13.98 -7.20
C LEU A 15 19.74 -14.05 -6.10
N PRO A 16 19.72 -15.02 -5.16
CA PRO A 16 20.79 -15.11 -4.17
C PRO A 16 22.18 -15.38 -4.77
N MET A 17 22.24 -16.17 -5.86
CA MET A 17 23.50 -16.35 -6.60
C MET A 17 23.99 -15.04 -7.23
N GLN A 18 23.09 -14.24 -7.82
CA GLN A 18 23.43 -12.93 -8.38
C GLN A 18 23.89 -11.95 -7.30
N LEU A 19 23.20 -11.88 -6.15
CA LEU A 19 23.61 -11.05 -5.01
C LEU A 19 25.03 -11.39 -4.53
N ARG A 20 25.38 -12.69 -4.51
CA ARG A 20 26.71 -13.14 -4.14
C ARG A 20 27.77 -12.76 -5.19
N ARG A 21 27.45 -12.90 -6.48
CA ARG A 21 28.36 -12.53 -7.59
C ARG A 21 28.62 -11.04 -7.66
N LEU A 22 27.63 -10.23 -7.29
CA LEU A 22 27.73 -8.76 -7.26
C LEU A 22 28.35 -8.23 -5.96
N SER A 23 28.76 -9.09 -5.03
CA SER A 23 29.29 -8.69 -3.71
C SER A 23 28.40 -7.67 -3.01
N THR A 24 27.07 -7.88 -3.05
CA THR A 24 26.10 -6.90 -2.53
C THR A 24 26.17 -6.78 -1.01
N ASP A 25 26.34 -5.55 -0.50
CA ASP A 25 26.39 -5.28 0.95
C ASP A 25 25.01 -5.40 1.64
N VAL A 26 23.95 -4.95 0.98
CA VAL A 26 22.58 -4.97 1.49
C VAL A 26 21.58 -5.14 0.35
N CYS A 27 20.52 -5.92 0.58
CA CYS A 27 19.40 -6.02 -0.35
C CYS A 27 18.11 -5.47 0.26
N HIS A 28 17.36 -4.68 -0.50
CA HIS A 28 16.09 -4.12 -0.08
C HIS A 28 14.93 -4.70 -0.90
N PHE A 29 14.05 -5.44 -0.23
CA PHE A 29 12.79 -5.92 -0.79
C PHE A 29 11.68 -4.94 -0.46
N THR A 30 11.14 -4.28 -1.48
CA THR A 30 10.13 -3.22 -1.33
C THR A 30 8.71 -3.72 -0.97
N ASN A 31 8.59 -5.00 -0.59
CA ASN A 31 7.35 -5.66 -0.21
C ASN A 31 7.58 -6.63 0.95
N SER A 32 6.49 -7.14 1.53
CA SER A 32 6.49 -8.03 2.70
C SER A 32 7.01 -9.45 2.44
N VAL A 33 7.71 -9.68 1.32
CA VAL A 33 8.24 -10.98 0.91
C VAL A 33 9.70 -10.85 0.54
N ALA A 34 10.50 -11.83 0.97
CA ALA A 34 11.91 -11.95 0.65
C ALA A 34 12.25 -13.43 0.37
N PRO A 35 13.34 -13.71 -0.36
CA PRO A 35 13.90 -15.04 -0.46
C PRO A 35 14.14 -15.65 0.93
N TRP A 36 14.06 -16.98 1.02
CA TRP A 36 14.36 -17.69 2.26
C TRP A 36 15.82 -17.55 2.66
N TRP A 37 16.69 -17.33 1.67
CA TRP A 37 18.10 -17.08 1.85
C TRP A 37 18.61 -15.95 0.95
N THR A 38 19.51 -15.13 1.51
CA THR A 38 20.27 -14.05 0.87
C THR A 38 21.69 -14.11 1.42
N PRO A 39 22.72 -13.84 0.60
CA PRO A 39 24.12 -13.85 1.05
C PRO A 39 24.50 -12.62 1.89
N CYS A 40 23.62 -11.63 1.97
CA CYS A 40 23.82 -10.36 2.68
C CYS A 40 22.60 -9.99 3.55
N PRO A 41 22.76 -9.03 4.48
CA PRO A 41 21.66 -8.41 5.21
C PRO A 41 20.53 -7.96 4.29
N CYS A 42 19.28 -8.19 4.72
CA CYS A 42 18.12 -7.77 3.95
C CYS A 42 17.20 -6.81 4.71
N VAL A 43 16.69 -5.81 4.01
CA VAL A 43 15.66 -4.90 4.47
C VAL A 43 14.36 -5.27 3.76
N ILE A 44 13.24 -5.32 4.47
CA ILE A 44 11.92 -5.49 3.85
C ILE A 44 11.02 -4.30 4.15
N THR A 45 10.18 -3.90 3.21
CA THR A 45 9.12 -2.92 3.44
C THR A 45 7.79 -3.64 3.67
N ILE A 46 7.14 -3.36 4.79
CA ILE A 46 5.78 -3.82 5.07
C ILE A 46 4.85 -2.61 5.02
N HIS A 47 3.91 -2.68 4.09
CA HIS A 47 2.93 -1.62 3.82
C HIS A 47 1.77 -1.66 4.81
N ASP A 48 1.23 -2.86 5.03
CA ASP A 48 0.12 -3.07 5.94
C ASP A 48 0.09 -4.50 6.48
N MET A 49 -0.77 -4.69 7.48
CA MET A 49 -1.06 -5.99 8.09
C MET A 49 -2.48 -6.46 7.77
N THR A 50 -3.02 -6.08 6.60
CA THR A 50 -4.43 -6.31 6.22
C THR A 50 -4.79 -7.80 6.16
N VAL A 51 -3.84 -8.69 5.86
CA VAL A 51 -4.07 -10.15 5.88
C VAL A 51 -4.34 -10.72 7.28
N TRP A 52 -4.07 -9.95 8.34
CA TRP A 52 -4.50 -10.24 9.72
C TRP A 52 -5.67 -9.37 10.17
N MET A 53 -5.64 -8.08 9.87
CA MET A 53 -6.66 -7.12 10.35
C MET A 53 -8.00 -7.22 9.60
N PHE A 54 -7.94 -7.51 8.29
CA PHE A 54 -9.11 -7.55 7.40
C PHE A 54 -9.12 -8.84 6.55
N PRO A 55 -9.08 -10.04 7.17
CA PRO A 55 -8.96 -11.30 6.42
C PRO A 55 -10.14 -11.54 5.48
N LYS A 56 -11.34 -11.06 5.85
CA LYS A 56 -12.54 -11.14 5.01
C LYS A 56 -12.42 -10.33 3.70
N CYS A 57 -11.51 -9.35 3.64
CA CYS A 57 -11.25 -8.53 2.45
C CYS A 57 -10.21 -9.15 1.51
N HIS A 58 -9.72 -10.38 1.77
CA HIS A 58 -8.74 -11.05 0.93
C HIS A 58 -9.21 -12.42 0.46
N PRO A 59 -8.88 -12.82 -0.78
CA PRO A 59 -9.08 -14.18 -1.23
C PRO A 59 -8.33 -15.18 -0.32
N ARG A 60 -8.96 -16.32 -0.01
CA ARG A 60 -8.37 -17.37 0.86
C ARG A 60 -6.96 -17.78 0.43
N ARG A 61 -6.72 -17.92 -0.89
CA ARG A 61 -5.39 -18.22 -1.45
C ARG A 61 -4.29 -17.23 -1.02
N ARG A 62 -4.64 -15.94 -0.91
CA ARG A 62 -3.69 -14.88 -0.51
C ARG A 62 -3.38 -15.00 0.98
N LEU A 63 -4.38 -15.30 1.81
CA LEU A 63 -4.17 -15.53 3.23
C LEU A 63 -3.26 -16.73 3.48
N LEU A 64 -3.55 -17.84 2.81
CA LEU A 64 -2.76 -19.08 2.92
C LEU A 64 -1.32 -18.90 2.43
N ALA A 65 -1.10 -18.10 1.39
CA ALA A 65 0.25 -17.82 0.90
C ALA A 65 1.01 -16.83 1.80
N MET A 66 0.38 -15.72 2.22
CA MET A 66 1.10 -14.61 2.84
C MET A 66 1.30 -14.77 4.35
N ARG A 67 0.33 -15.35 5.07
CA ARG A 67 0.43 -15.54 6.53
C ARG A 67 1.64 -16.37 6.99
N PRO A 68 2.11 -17.39 6.25
CA PRO A 68 3.38 -18.05 6.59
C PRO A 68 4.61 -17.29 6.10
N ILE A 69 4.55 -16.64 4.93
CA ILE A 69 5.73 -15.99 4.33
C ILE A 69 6.13 -14.72 5.07
N ILE A 70 5.17 -13.85 5.40
CA ILE A 70 5.46 -12.53 5.98
C ILE A 70 6.16 -12.65 7.35
N PRO A 71 5.72 -13.50 8.31
CA PRO A 71 6.44 -13.67 9.57
C PRO A 71 7.85 -14.22 9.39
N LEU A 72 8.05 -15.14 8.45
CA LEU A 72 9.38 -15.67 8.13
C LEU A 72 10.29 -14.57 7.56
N ALA A 73 9.80 -13.77 6.62
CA ALA A 73 10.52 -12.63 6.07
C ALA A 73 10.84 -11.59 7.15
N ALA A 74 9.86 -11.23 8.00
CA ALA A 74 10.04 -10.29 9.09
C ALA A 74 11.05 -10.79 10.13
N ARG A 75 11.05 -12.08 10.45
CA ARG A 75 12.03 -12.68 11.36
C ARG A 75 13.43 -12.67 10.75
N ARG A 76 13.57 -13.01 9.47
CA ARG A 76 14.85 -13.08 8.76
C ARG A 76 15.48 -11.70 8.48
N ALA A 77 14.67 -10.68 8.21
CA ALA A 77 15.17 -9.36 7.84
C ALA A 77 16.19 -8.83 8.86
N SER A 78 17.14 -8.03 8.43
CA SER A 78 18.02 -7.28 9.34
C SER A 78 17.30 -6.03 9.86
N ALA A 79 16.52 -5.38 9.00
CA ALA A 79 15.66 -4.24 9.35
C ALA A 79 14.33 -4.31 8.58
N ILE A 80 13.30 -3.68 9.13
CA ILE A 80 11.97 -3.60 8.52
C ILE A 80 11.59 -2.14 8.39
N ILE A 81 11.21 -1.72 7.19
CA ILE A 81 10.57 -0.43 6.94
C ILE A 81 9.07 -0.61 7.10
N ALA A 82 8.48 0.12 8.04
CA ALA A 82 7.04 0.30 8.14
C ALA A 82 6.67 1.66 7.55
N VAL A 83 5.69 1.70 6.66
CA VAL A 83 5.30 2.93 5.95
C VAL A 83 4.57 3.96 6.84
N SER A 84 4.28 3.60 8.08
CA SER A 84 3.67 4.49 9.06
C SER A 84 3.88 3.98 10.49
N ALA A 85 3.68 4.87 11.47
CA ALA A 85 3.62 4.48 12.88
C ALA A 85 2.48 3.48 13.15
N SER A 86 1.38 3.51 12.38
CA SER A 86 0.30 2.52 12.50
C SER A 86 0.80 1.14 12.12
N THR A 87 1.45 1.02 10.96
CA THR A 87 1.99 -0.25 10.48
C THR A 87 3.06 -0.79 11.44
N LYS A 88 3.90 0.08 12.03
CA LYS A 88 4.86 -0.34 13.08
C LYS A 88 4.16 -0.94 14.29
N ARG A 89 3.11 -0.28 14.82
CA ARG A 89 2.33 -0.80 15.94
C ARG A 89 1.68 -2.15 15.61
N ASP A 90 1.15 -2.28 14.40
CA ASP A 90 0.54 -3.53 13.95
C ASP A 90 1.54 -4.66 13.83
N LEU A 91 2.75 -4.40 13.35
CA LEU A 91 3.84 -5.39 13.28
C LEU A 91 4.24 -5.92 14.65
N ILE A 92 4.42 -5.01 15.62
CA ILE A 92 4.77 -5.38 16.99
C ILE A 92 3.63 -6.18 17.62
N ARG A 93 2.39 -5.69 17.51
CA ARG A 93 1.20 -6.31 18.10
C ARG A 93 0.86 -7.68 17.50
N ILE A 94 0.98 -7.84 16.18
CA ILE A 94 0.51 -9.02 15.46
C ILE A 94 1.61 -10.07 15.31
N LEU A 95 2.86 -9.65 15.07
CA LEU A 95 3.98 -10.57 14.79
C LEU A 95 5.00 -10.64 15.92
N GLY A 96 4.88 -9.81 16.97
CA GLY A 96 5.88 -9.77 18.05
C GLY A 96 7.26 -9.32 17.59
N VAL A 97 7.34 -8.55 16.49
CA VAL A 97 8.61 -8.05 15.98
C VAL A 97 9.19 -7.04 16.98
N ARG A 98 10.50 -7.18 17.29
CA ARG A 98 11.24 -6.24 18.13
C ARG A 98 11.16 -4.81 17.59
N ALA A 99 10.84 -3.84 18.45
CA ALA A 99 10.55 -2.47 18.03
C ALA A 99 11.76 -1.76 17.40
N GLU A 100 12.98 -2.16 17.79
CA GLU A 100 14.26 -1.63 17.33
C GLU A 100 14.55 -2.05 15.88
N LYS A 101 13.92 -3.13 15.43
CA LYS A 101 14.04 -3.65 14.07
C LYS A 101 13.14 -2.90 13.07
N VAL A 102 12.14 -2.16 13.57
CA VAL A 102 11.11 -1.53 12.74
C VAL A 102 11.35 -0.03 12.67
N HIS A 103 11.68 0.45 11.48
CA HIS A 103 11.93 1.85 11.18
C HIS A 103 10.72 2.42 10.44
N VAL A 104 10.20 3.57 10.91
CA VAL A 104 9.09 4.25 10.24
C VAL A 104 9.67 5.13 9.14
N VAL A 105 9.31 4.86 7.89
CA VAL A 105 9.64 5.70 6.74
C VAL A 105 8.35 5.97 5.99
N TYR A 106 7.84 7.18 6.08
CA TYR A 106 6.60 7.56 5.40
C TYR A 106 6.78 7.55 3.89
N GLU A 107 5.76 7.06 3.18
CA GLU A 107 5.73 7.16 1.72
C GLU A 107 5.54 8.61 1.29
N ALA A 108 6.29 9.03 0.27
CA ALA A 108 6.13 10.32 -0.36
C ALA A 108 5.15 10.21 -1.54
N PRO A 109 4.30 11.22 -1.76
CA PRO A 109 3.51 11.28 -2.99
C PRO A 109 4.45 11.46 -4.20
N ALA A 110 4.04 10.94 -5.35
CA ALA A 110 4.76 11.19 -6.59
C ALA A 110 4.81 12.70 -6.92
N PRO A 111 5.85 13.20 -7.62
CA PRO A 111 6.05 14.64 -7.84
C PRO A 111 4.90 15.37 -8.54
N HIS A 112 4.05 14.66 -9.27
CA HIS A 112 2.88 15.21 -9.95
C HIS A 112 1.70 15.49 -9.00
N PHE A 113 1.69 14.95 -7.79
CA PHE A 113 0.73 15.30 -6.73
C PHE A 113 1.15 16.62 -6.08
N ARG A 114 0.94 17.71 -6.82
CA ARG A 114 1.25 19.07 -6.40
C ARG A 114 0.12 20.01 -6.76
N ARG A 115 0.09 21.18 -6.12
CA ARG A 115 -0.83 22.25 -6.53
C ARG A 115 -0.46 22.69 -7.96
N LEU A 116 -1.49 22.83 -8.79
CA LEU A 116 -1.30 23.34 -10.14
C LEU A 116 -1.18 24.87 -10.11
N PRO A 117 -0.37 25.47 -11.00
CA PRO A 117 -0.30 26.91 -11.14
C PRO A 117 -1.60 27.47 -11.73
N ALA A 118 -1.84 28.78 -11.56
CA ALA A 118 -3.01 29.45 -12.11
C ALA A 118 -3.14 29.30 -13.65
N SER A 119 -2.01 29.15 -14.35
CA SER A 119 -1.98 28.89 -15.80
C SER A 119 -2.62 27.57 -16.21
N ALA A 120 -2.87 26.65 -15.28
CA ALA A 120 -3.58 25.40 -15.54
C ALA A 120 -5.11 25.56 -15.60
N ALA A 121 -5.66 26.76 -15.38
CA ALA A 121 -7.11 26.99 -15.37
C ALA A 121 -7.84 26.47 -16.63
N PRO A 122 -7.36 26.70 -17.87
CA PRO A 122 -8.02 26.17 -19.06
C PRO A 122 -8.08 24.63 -19.08
N TRP A 123 -7.02 23.99 -18.58
CA TRP A 123 -6.97 22.52 -18.46
C TRP A 123 -7.93 22.01 -17.38
N LEU A 124 -8.05 22.71 -16.25
CA LEU A 124 -9.00 22.36 -15.20
C LEU A 124 -10.46 22.46 -15.68
N GLU A 125 -10.79 23.50 -16.45
CA GLU A 125 -12.13 23.63 -17.07
C GLU A 125 -12.39 22.51 -18.08
N HIS A 126 -11.39 22.15 -18.90
CA HIS A 126 -11.51 20.99 -19.79
C HIS A 126 -11.76 19.69 -19.02
N VAL A 127 -11.03 19.45 -17.93
CA VAL A 127 -11.22 18.27 -17.07
C VAL A 127 -12.60 18.27 -16.42
N ARG A 128 -13.04 19.42 -15.90
CA ARG A 128 -14.37 19.61 -15.31
C ARG A 128 -15.47 19.26 -16.31
N ALA A 129 -15.40 19.81 -17.52
CA ALA A 129 -16.36 19.55 -18.59
C ALA A 129 -16.33 18.07 -19.03
N ARG A 130 -15.13 17.50 -19.22
CA ARG A 130 -14.94 16.10 -19.65
C ARG A 130 -15.59 15.09 -18.70
N TYR A 131 -15.49 15.33 -17.40
CA TYR A 131 -16.01 14.41 -16.38
C TYR A 131 -17.35 14.87 -15.77
N GLY A 132 -17.94 15.97 -16.26
CA GLY A 132 -19.18 16.52 -15.72
C GLY A 132 -19.10 16.85 -14.23
N LEU A 133 -17.98 17.40 -13.77
CA LEU A 133 -17.74 17.60 -12.34
C LEU A 133 -18.57 18.77 -11.77
N PRO A 134 -19.26 18.59 -10.62
CA PRO A 134 -19.96 19.67 -9.92
C PRO A 134 -19.02 20.82 -9.60
N GLU A 135 -19.52 22.07 -9.54
CA GLU A 135 -18.71 23.25 -9.25
C GLU A 135 -17.90 23.08 -7.96
N LYS A 136 -18.60 22.69 -6.88
CA LYS A 136 -18.05 22.31 -5.57
C LYS A 136 -18.30 20.83 -5.34
N PHE A 137 -17.29 20.11 -4.89
CA PHE A 137 -17.44 18.67 -4.62
C PHE A 137 -16.50 18.16 -3.55
N VAL A 138 -16.94 17.08 -2.90
CA VAL A 138 -16.10 16.20 -2.11
C VAL A 138 -15.58 15.09 -3.03
N LEU A 139 -14.27 14.86 -3.02
CA LEU A 139 -13.62 13.82 -3.82
C LEU A 139 -13.21 12.63 -2.96
N TYR A 140 -13.58 11.43 -3.41
CA TYR A 140 -13.03 10.17 -2.91
C TYR A 140 -12.28 9.46 -4.03
N VAL A 141 -11.05 9.02 -3.74
CA VAL A 141 -10.22 8.23 -4.66
C VAL A 141 -9.74 6.97 -3.97
N GLY A 142 -10.16 5.81 -4.46
CA GLY A 142 -9.69 4.51 -3.98
C GLY A 142 -10.58 3.35 -4.39
N THR A 143 -10.03 2.14 -4.43
CA THR A 143 -10.81 0.91 -4.68
C THR A 143 -11.99 0.82 -3.73
N ILE A 144 -13.15 0.41 -4.24
CA ILE A 144 -14.38 0.29 -3.47
C ILE A 144 -14.32 -1.00 -2.65
N GLU A 145 -13.68 -0.92 -1.48
CA GLU A 145 -13.49 -2.04 -0.57
C GLU A 145 -14.05 -1.71 0.81
N PRO A 146 -14.57 -2.70 1.57
CA PRO A 146 -15.14 -2.47 2.91
C PRO A 146 -14.20 -1.70 3.85
N ARG A 147 -12.89 -1.97 3.80
CA ARG A 147 -11.88 -1.32 4.64
C ARG A 147 -11.65 0.16 4.32
N LYS A 148 -12.08 0.64 3.15
CA LYS A 148 -12.01 2.07 2.78
C LYS A 148 -13.18 2.87 3.34
N ASN A 149 -14.15 2.19 3.95
CA ASN A 149 -15.21 2.79 4.76
C ASN A 149 -16.04 3.85 4.01
N LEU A 150 -16.32 3.58 2.73
CA LEU A 150 -17.19 4.39 1.89
C LEU A 150 -18.58 4.64 2.52
N PRO A 151 -19.21 3.70 3.26
CA PRO A 151 -20.47 3.98 3.95
C PRO A 151 -20.39 5.16 4.93
N ARG A 152 -19.29 5.30 5.66
CA ARG A 152 -19.10 6.45 6.57
C ARG A 152 -18.97 7.76 5.81
N LEU A 153 -18.32 7.75 4.64
CA LEU A 153 -18.25 8.95 3.78
C LEU A 153 -19.66 9.36 3.31
N LEU A 154 -20.48 8.40 2.90
CA LEU A 154 -21.87 8.69 2.48
C LEU A 154 -22.69 9.28 3.63
N GLN A 155 -22.58 8.71 4.84
CA GLN A 155 -23.24 9.25 6.03
C GLN A 155 -22.80 10.70 6.32
N ALA A 156 -21.48 10.96 6.29
CA ALA A 156 -20.95 12.30 6.50
C ALA A 156 -21.41 13.29 5.42
N PHE A 157 -21.48 12.85 4.16
CA PHE A 157 -21.95 13.68 3.06
C PHE A 157 -23.45 14.03 3.17
N THR A 158 -24.29 13.10 3.63
CA THR A 158 -25.70 13.39 3.93
C THR A 158 -25.84 14.45 5.02
N LEU A 159 -25.02 14.38 6.08
CA LEU A 159 -25.02 15.38 7.14
C LEU A 159 -24.57 16.75 6.62
N LEU A 160 -23.51 16.80 5.81
CA LEU A 160 -23.03 18.04 5.17
C LEU A 160 -24.16 18.71 4.37
N ARG A 161 -24.89 17.94 3.56
CA ARG A 161 -26.01 18.45 2.79
C ARG A 161 -27.13 18.98 3.67
N ALA A 162 -27.46 18.29 4.76
CA ALA A 162 -28.50 18.72 5.70
C ALA A 162 -28.12 19.98 6.50
N SER A 163 -26.82 20.26 6.67
CA SER A 163 -26.32 21.41 7.41
C SER A 163 -25.95 22.61 6.53
N GLY A 164 -26.53 22.73 5.33
CA GLY A 164 -26.34 23.86 4.43
C GLY A 164 -25.28 23.69 3.33
N GLY A 165 -24.72 22.48 3.15
CA GLY A 165 -23.80 22.16 2.05
C GLY A 165 -24.49 21.62 0.79
N GLU A 166 -25.64 22.17 0.41
CA GLU A 166 -26.49 21.64 -0.67
C GLU A 166 -25.88 21.75 -2.07
N ASP A 167 -24.94 22.69 -2.25
CA ASP A 167 -24.21 22.97 -3.48
C ASP A 167 -22.99 22.06 -3.71
N TYR A 168 -22.62 21.25 -2.72
CA TYR A 168 -21.57 20.25 -2.86
C TYR A 168 -22.10 18.98 -3.53
N GLY A 169 -21.41 18.53 -4.57
CA GLY A 169 -21.53 17.18 -5.11
C GLY A 169 -20.58 16.18 -4.44
N LEU A 170 -20.82 14.88 -4.67
CA LEU A 170 -19.91 13.80 -4.25
C LEU A 170 -19.38 13.06 -5.48
N VAL A 171 -18.06 13.08 -5.65
CA VAL A 171 -17.37 12.41 -6.76
C VAL A 171 -16.60 11.21 -6.21
N LEU A 172 -16.95 10.01 -6.69
CA LEU A 172 -16.34 8.74 -6.28
C LEU A 172 -15.51 8.15 -7.43
N VAL A 173 -14.22 7.97 -7.21
CA VAL A 173 -13.28 7.42 -8.20
C VAL A 173 -12.66 6.13 -7.66
N GLY A 174 -12.81 5.03 -8.40
CA GLY A 174 -12.14 3.77 -8.11
C GLY A 174 -12.82 2.56 -8.72
N ASN A 175 -12.06 1.47 -8.87
CA ASN A 175 -12.60 0.20 -9.33
C ASN A 175 -13.32 -0.55 -8.20
N ARG A 176 -14.24 -1.44 -8.57
CA ARG A 176 -14.81 -2.46 -7.68
C ARG A 176 -13.85 -3.62 -7.49
#